data_AF-A0A7K2WN87-F1
#
_entry.id   AF-A0A7K2WN87-F1
#
_cell.length_a   1.000
_cell.length_b   1.000
_cell.length_c   1.000
_cell.angle_alpha   90.00
_cell.angle_beta   90.00
_cell.angle_gamma   90.00
#
_symmetry.space_group_name_H-M   'P 1'
#
loop_
_entity.id
_entity.type
_entity.pdbx_description
1 polymer ?
#
loop_
_entity_poly.entity_id
_entity_poly.type
_entity_poly.pdbx_seq_one_letter_code
_entity_poly.pdbx_strand_id
1 'polypeptide(L)' 'WALGVSRGTLDPRTPPLWQGAAAQVFEPGEDAAVGTAVRQQYAATREQIHPGAFGPGM' A
#
# COMPACT_ATOMS: atom_id res chain seq x y z
N TRP A 1 0.50 -7.04 -14.20
CA TRP A 1 0.66 -8.45 -14.58
C TRP A 1 -0.67 -9.23 -14.51
N ALA A 2 -1.27 -9.42 -13.34
CA ALA A 2 -2.54 -10.16 -13.21
C ALA A 2 -3.66 -9.65 -14.15
N LEU A 3 -3.82 -8.33 -14.27
CA LEU A 3 -4.76 -7.71 -15.22
C LEU A 3 -4.43 -7.99 -16.69
N GLY A 4 -3.15 -8.13 -17.06
CA GLY A 4 -2.76 -8.45 -18.43
C GLY A 4 -2.94 -9.93 -18.76
N VAL A 5 -2.68 -10.83 -17.80
CA VAL A 5 -3.00 -12.26 -17.90
C VAL A 5 -4.50 -12.44 -18.10
N SER A 6 -5.34 -11.77 -17.30
CA SER A 6 -6.80 -11.88 -17.44
C SER A 6 -7.33 -11.33 -18.77
N ARG A 7 -6.58 -10.43 -19.42
CA ARG A 7 -6.90 -9.87 -20.75
C ARG A 7 -6.25 -10.64 -21.90
N GLY A 8 -5.50 -11.70 -21.63
CA GLY A 8 -4.78 -12.48 -22.64
C GLY A 8 -3.59 -11.75 -23.29
N THR A 9 -3.12 -10.66 -22.69
CA THR A 9 -2.03 -9.83 -23.24
C THR A 9 -0.67 -10.14 -22.61
N LEU A 10 -0.61 -10.95 -21.56
CA LEU A 10 0.63 -11.35 -20.86
C LEU A 10 0.61 -12.85 -20.52
N ASP A 11 1.79 -13.48 -20.55
CA ASP A 11 1.97 -14.88 -20.14
C ASP A 11 1.95 -15.03 -18.60
N PRO A 12 1.13 -15.95 -18.04
CA PRO A 12 1.05 -16.23 -16.60
C PRO A 12 2.27 -16.94 -16.00
N ARG A 13 3.25 -17.37 -16.79
CA ARG A 13 4.51 -17.96 -16.35
C ARG A 13 5.68 -16.99 -16.46
N THR A 14 5.45 -15.81 -17.04
CA THR A 14 6.46 -14.78 -17.23
C THR A 14 6.04 -13.52 -16.50
N PRO A 15 6.23 -13.44 -15.17
CA PRO A 15 6.06 -12.18 -14.46
C PRO A 15 7.01 -11.14 -15.07
N PRO A 16 6.60 -9.86 -15.11
CA PRO A 16 7.52 -8.80 -15.53
C PRO A 16 8.72 -8.78 -14.58
N LEU A 17 9.88 -8.45 -15.13
CA LEU A 17 11.08 -8.13 -14.35
C LEU A 17 10.79 -6.85 -13.56
N TRP A 18 10.28 -7.02 -12.33
CA TRP A 18 10.17 -5.93 -11.40
C TRP A 18 11.58 -5.46 -11.06
N GLN A 19 11.83 -4.17 -11.28
CA GLN A 19 13.02 -3.56 -10.71
C GLN A 19 12.97 -3.77 -9.19
N GLY A 20 14.10 -4.16 -8.62
CA GLY A 20 14.21 -4.25 -7.16
C GLY A 20 13.77 -2.92 -6.55
N ALA A 21 13.02 -2.98 -5.45
CA ALA A 21 12.68 -1.76 -4.73
C ALA A 21 13.99 -1.05 -4.35
N ALA A 22 14.10 0.24 -4.66
CA ALA A 22 15.12 1.08 -4.05
C ALA A 22 14.83 1.11 -2.55
N ALA A 23 15.46 0.20 -1.81
CA ALA A 23 15.25 0.06 -0.38
C ALA A 23 16.19 1.01 0.34
N GLN A 24 15.65 1.74 1.31
CA GLN A 24 16.41 2.49 2.29
C GLN A 24 16.28 1.75 3.62
N VAL A 25 17.42 1.49 4.27
CA VAL A 25 17.46 0.97 5.63
C VAL A 25 17.35 2.15 6.57
N PHE A 26 16.43 2.07 7.52
CA PHE A 26 16.24 3.04 8.59
C PHE A 26 16.61 2.39 9.92
N GLU A 27 17.29 3.14 10.78
CA GLU A 27 17.48 2.75 12.16
C GLU A 27 16.15 2.90 12.94
N PRO A 28 15.98 2.18 14.07
CA PRO A 28 14.77 2.27 14.88
C PRO A 28 14.41 3.73 15.25
N GLY A 29 13.28 4.22 14.73
CA GLY A 29 12.74 5.55 15.01
C GLY A 29 12.95 6.59 13.92
N GLU A 30 13.82 6.36 12.94
CA GLU A 30 14.06 7.31 11.83
C GLU A 30 12.84 7.45 10.91
N ASP A 31 12.02 6.41 10.80
CA ASP A 31 10.81 6.37 10.00
C ASP A 31 9.55 6.74 10.79
N ALA A 32 9.67 7.05 12.10
CA ALA A 32 8.52 7.22 12.99
C ALA A 32 7.57 8.35 12.55
N ALA A 33 8.13 9.46 12.05
CA ALA A 33 7.36 10.58 11.52
C ALA A 33 6.59 10.18 10.24
N VAL A 34 7.25 9.47 9.32
CA VAL A 34 6.66 8.98 8.08
C VAL A 34 5.54 7.97 8.39
N GLY A 35 5.81 7.00 9.26
CA GLY A 35 4.82 6.01 9.68
C GLY A 35 3.60 6.66 10.34
N THR A 36 3.80 7.73 11.10
CA THR A 36 2.70 8.50 11.72
C THR A 36 1.87 9.22 10.65
N ALA A 37 2.51 9.90 9.71
CA ALA A 37 1.82 10.58 8.61
C ALA A 37 0.97 9.61 7.77
N VAL A 38 1.50 8.43 7.43
CA VAL A 38 0.78 7.40 6.66
C VAL A 38 -0.46 6.92 7.42
N ARG A 39 -0.35 6.65 8.72
CA ARG A 39 -1.49 6.22 9.55
C ARG A 39 -2.57 7.30 9.62
N GLN A 40 -2.17 8.56 9.75
CA GLN A 40 -3.11 9.70 9.77
C GLN A 40 -3.82 9.86 8.43
N GLN A 41 -3.09 9.78 7.32
CA GLN A 41 -3.68 9.88 5.98
C GLN A 41 -4.67 8.74 5.72
N TYR A 42 -4.32 7.51 6.12
CA TYR A 42 -5.21 6.36 6.01
C TYR A 42 -6.50 6.57 6.82
N ALA A 43 -6.39 7.01 8.07
CA ALA A 43 -7.55 7.27 8.93
C ALA A 43 -8.48 8.32 8.32
N ALA A 44 -7.92 9.45 7.85
CA ALA A 44 -8.68 10.53 7.21
C ALA A 44 -9.41 10.04 5.94
N THR A 45 -8.71 9.31 5.07
CA THR A 45 -9.29 8.77 3.84
C THR A 45 -10.41 7.78 4.13
N ARG A 46 -10.19 6.88 5.09
CA ARG A 46 -11.18 5.90 5.54
C ARG A 46 -12.42 6.61 6.08
N GLU A 47 -12.27 7.61 6.94
CA GLU A 47 -13.41 8.36 7.50
C GLU A 47 -14.22 9.09 6.42
N GLN A 48 -13.54 9.59 5.40
CA GLN A 48 -14.19 10.23 4.26
C GLN A 48 -15.00 9.25 3.39
N ILE A 49 -14.45 8.07 3.09
CA ILE A 49 -15.05 7.12 2.14
C ILE A 49 -15.99 6.11 2.84
N HIS A 50 -15.64 5.70 4.06
CA HIS A 50 -16.32 4.66 4.83
C HIS A 50 -16.55 5.13 6.28
N PRO A 51 -17.46 6.09 6.50
CA PRO A 51 -17.78 6.56 7.85
C PRO A 51 -18.29 5.41 8.72
N GLY A 52 -17.75 5.29 9.94
CA GLY A 52 -18.15 4.25 10.88
C GLY A 52 -17.65 2.84 10.55
N ALA A 53 -16.68 2.67 9.64
CA ALA A 53 -16.11 1.37 9.26
C ALA A 53 -15.64 0.51 10.45
N PHE A 54 -15.27 1.14 11.57
CA PHE A 54 -14.84 0.46 12.79
C PHE A 54 -15.81 0.58 13.97
N GLY A 55 -17.05 1.02 13.73
CA GLY A 55 -18.05 1.26 14.78
C GLY A 55 -17.75 2.51 15.62
N PRO A 56 -18.66 2.88 16.55
CA PRO A 56 -18.40 3.95 17.50
C PRO A 56 -17.47 3.44 18.61
N GLY A 57 -16.21 3.89 18.59
CA GLY A 57 -15.24 3.68 19.68
C GLY A 57 -14.07 2.76 19.33
N MET A 58 -13.01 3.36 18.78
CA MET A 58 -11.69 3.25 19.44
C MET A 58 -11.53 4.45 20.36
#